data_AF-A0A1M5Z6X6-F1
#
_entry.id   AF-A0A1M5Z6X6-F1
#
_cell.length_a   1.000
_cell.length_b   1.000
_cell.length_c   1.000
_cell.angle_alpha   90.00
_cell.angle_beta   90.00
_cell.angle_gamma   90.00
#
_symmetry.space_group_name_H-M   'P 1'
#
loop_
_entity.id
_entity.type
_entity.pdbx_description
1 polymer ?
#
loop_
_entity_poly.entity_id
_entity_poly.type
_entity_poly.pdbx_seq_one_letter_code
_entity_poly.pdbx_strand_id
1 'polypeptide(L)'
;MKILLGVSVCILSSVLLTACGNQDDDETTSSSSSSSSTSVSGFSKHNGIYVNTDDFAFMLVDSNRKSHSLIVGDVAGKDVYLTTSGSADNNNTYITKGLIYSDANQFISSTSTKLTAAFTDTAAILTGTFNGSDLIYSFNKKGNSSESLTQIAGTYTDSDTGTVWTINTSGSLTINGDCQVSATLTRNDSYFNLTDIEASNCNDSSYDGEYEDGVLITVNNNNHDYLASVMNSQHSIIWGHIAIN
;
A
#
# COMPACT_ATOMS: atom_id res chain seq x y z
N MET A 1 27.44 -32.18 -8.33
CA MET A 1 27.59 -33.14 -7.22
C MET A 1 26.22 -33.30 -6.57
N LYS A 2 25.55 -34.45 -6.78
CA LYS A 2 24.22 -34.76 -6.25
C LYS A 2 24.40 -35.51 -4.94
N ILE A 3 23.77 -35.07 -3.86
CA ILE A 3 23.67 -35.84 -2.62
C ILE A 3 22.18 -36.07 -2.35
N LEU A 4 21.81 -37.35 -2.43
CA LEU A 4 20.51 -37.90 -2.15
C LEU A 4 20.64 -38.63 -0.79
N LEU A 5 19.89 -38.21 0.22
CA LEU A 5 19.63 -38.93 1.46
C LEU A 5 18.19 -38.53 1.83
N GLY A 6 17.21 -39.39 2.06
CA GLY A 6 17.25 -40.73 2.62
C GLY A 6 16.15 -40.77 3.67
N VAL A 7 15.10 -41.53 3.37
CA VAL A 7 13.82 -41.63 4.10
C VAL A 7 14.01 -41.96 5.58
N SER A 8 13.20 -41.35 6.46
CA SER A 8 12.90 -41.92 7.77
C SER A 8 11.41 -41.76 8.09
N VAL A 9 10.70 -42.88 8.06
CA VAL A 9 9.35 -43.08 8.57
C VAL A 9 9.48 -43.53 10.03
N CYS A 10 8.73 -42.91 10.94
CA CYS A 10 8.33 -43.54 12.21
C CYS A 10 6.89 -43.15 12.54
N ILE A 11 6.15 -44.15 12.99
CA ILE A 11 4.70 -44.26 13.19
C ILE A 11 4.41 -44.22 14.70
N LEU A 12 3.15 -43.93 15.05
CA LEU A 12 2.46 -44.06 16.37
C LEU A 12 2.71 -42.90 17.36
N SER A 13 1.74 -42.44 18.16
CA SER A 13 0.52 -43.06 18.65
C SER A 13 -0.49 -42.00 19.10
N SER A 14 -1.77 -42.33 18.96
CA SER A 14 -2.94 -41.64 19.50
C SER A 14 -3.05 -41.75 21.02
N VAL A 15 -3.45 -40.66 21.69
CA VAL A 15 -4.10 -40.71 23.01
C VAL A 15 -5.41 -39.93 22.93
N LEU A 16 -6.50 -40.68 23.08
CA LEU A 16 -7.83 -40.20 23.39
C LEU A 16 -7.86 -39.70 24.83
N LEU A 17 -8.40 -38.50 25.05
CA LEU A 17 -8.96 -38.11 26.33
C LEU A 17 -10.42 -37.71 26.11
N THR A 18 -11.29 -38.65 26.44
CA THR A 18 -12.70 -38.44 26.76
C THR A 18 -12.80 -37.54 27.99
N ALA A 19 -13.50 -36.42 27.87
CA ALA A 19 -14.09 -35.72 29.00
C ALA A 19 -15.60 -35.65 28.76
N CYS A 20 -16.33 -36.54 29.43
CA CYS A 20 -17.74 -36.35 29.73
C CYS A 20 -17.84 -35.27 30.81
N GLY A 21 -18.50 -34.16 30.51
CA GLY A 21 -18.93 -33.18 31.48
C GLY A 21 -20.41 -32.92 31.26
N ASN A 22 -21.22 -33.28 32.26
CA ASN A 22 -22.67 -33.14 32.28
C ASN A 22 -23.11 -31.71 31.96
N GLN A 23 -24.18 -31.65 31.18
CA GLN A 23 -24.99 -30.48 30.85
C GLN A 23 -26.29 -30.59 31.64
N ASP A 24 -26.65 -29.55 32.39
CA ASP A 24 -28.02 -29.21 32.80
C ASP A 24 -28.07 -27.71 33.18
N ASP A 25 -28.69 -26.97 32.27
CA ASP A 25 -29.60 -25.81 32.36
C ASP A 25 -29.34 -24.54 33.20
N ASP A 26 -29.59 -23.44 32.47
CA ASP A 26 -30.13 -22.12 32.88
C ASP A 26 -29.19 -21.08 33.52
N GLU A 27 -28.65 -20.18 32.68
CA GLU A 27 -29.05 -18.77 32.70
C GLU A 27 -28.56 -18.06 31.43
N THR A 28 -29.50 -17.45 30.72
CA THR A 28 -29.27 -16.63 29.54
C THR A 28 -28.63 -15.31 29.97
N THR A 29 -27.30 -15.20 29.88
CA THR A 29 -26.61 -13.90 29.85
C THR A 29 -25.87 -13.75 28.53
N SER A 30 -26.45 -12.95 27.65
CA SER A 30 -25.87 -12.50 26.39
C SER A 30 -24.66 -11.61 26.67
N SER A 31 -23.52 -12.20 27.00
CA SER A 31 -22.24 -11.48 27.00
C SER A 31 -21.79 -11.32 25.55
N SER A 32 -22.28 -10.25 24.93
CA SER A 32 -21.65 -9.66 23.77
C SER A 32 -20.22 -9.28 24.15
N SER A 33 -19.28 -10.17 23.84
CA SER A 33 -17.86 -9.86 23.76
C SER A 33 -17.68 -8.83 22.66
N SER A 34 -17.92 -7.58 23.03
CA SER A 34 -17.40 -6.42 22.35
C SER A 34 -15.89 -6.58 22.41
N SER A 35 -15.31 -7.16 21.36
CA SER A 35 -13.89 -7.07 21.07
C SER A 35 -13.58 -5.59 20.93
N SER A 36 -13.29 -4.94 22.06
CA SER A 36 -12.68 -3.63 22.08
C SER A 36 -11.34 -3.80 21.38
N SER A 37 -11.26 -3.34 20.14
CA SER A 37 -9.98 -3.16 19.47
C SER A 37 -9.21 -2.17 20.34
N THR A 38 -8.31 -2.69 21.18
CA THR A 38 -7.40 -1.87 21.97
C THR A 38 -6.56 -1.09 20.97
N SER A 39 -6.88 0.19 20.77
CA SER A 39 -6.09 1.04 19.89
C SER A 39 -4.67 1.12 20.46
N VAL A 40 -3.70 0.67 19.69
CA VAL A 40 -2.29 0.74 20.08
C VAL A 40 -1.89 2.22 20.11
N SER A 41 -1.76 2.77 21.31
CA SER A 41 -1.42 4.17 21.50
C SER A 41 0.00 4.46 21.01
N GLY A 42 0.14 5.39 20.07
CA GLY A 42 1.45 5.90 19.64
C GLY A 42 1.97 5.34 18.32
N PHE A 43 1.28 4.39 17.68
CA PHE A 43 1.68 3.92 16.34
C PHE A 43 1.65 5.05 15.29
N SER A 44 0.78 6.04 15.44
CA SER A 44 0.63 7.16 14.50
C SER A 44 1.92 7.97 14.27
N LYS A 45 2.93 7.87 15.14
CA LYS A 45 4.27 8.45 14.91
C LYS A 45 4.96 7.89 13.65
N HIS A 46 4.54 6.70 13.23
CA HIS A 46 5.06 6.00 12.04
C HIS A 46 4.32 6.35 10.77
N ASN A 47 3.24 7.15 10.85
CA ASN A 47 2.61 7.69 9.65
C ASN A 47 3.62 8.57 8.88
N GLY A 48 3.52 8.53 7.56
CA GLY A 48 4.37 9.30 6.65
C GLY A 48 4.87 8.50 5.46
N ILE A 49 5.82 9.10 4.76
CA ILE A 49 6.42 8.59 3.53
C ILE A 49 7.80 8.01 3.85
N TYR A 50 8.05 6.81 3.35
CA TYR A 50 9.32 6.12 3.39
C TYR A 50 9.79 5.86 1.96
N VAL A 51 11.10 5.92 1.73
CA VAL A 51 11.71 5.79 0.41
C VAL A 51 12.88 4.82 0.44
N ASN A 52 13.03 4.06 -0.63
CA ASN A 52 14.21 3.28 -0.95
C ASN A 52 14.79 3.91 -2.22
N THR A 53 15.89 4.64 -2.07
CA THR A 53 16.54 5.36 -3.18
C THR A 53 17.33 4.43 -4.08
N ASP A 54 17.75 3.26 -3.59
CA ASP A 54 18.54 2.31 -4.38
C ASP A 54 17.65 1.62 -5.43
N ASP A 55 16.41 1.30 -5.05
CA ASP A 55 15.43 0.61 -5.91
C ASP A 55 14.34 1.54 -6.46
N PHE A 56 14.45 2.86 -6.23
CA PHE A 56 13.40 3.84 -6.54
C PHE A 56 11.99 3.38 -6.11
N ALA A 57 11.84 2.99 -4.86
CA ALA A 57 10.57 2.56 -4.30
C ALA A 57 10.13 3.48 -3.16
N PHE A 58 8.83 3.52 -2.91
CA PHE A 58 8.26 4.26 -1.80
C PHE A 58 7.23 3.44 -1.05
N MET A 59 7.03 3.79 0.21
CA MET A 59 5.96 3.30 1.04
C MET A 59 5.26 4.47 1.75
N LEU A 60 3.95 4.58 1.58
CA LEU A 60 3.11 5.47 2.37
C LEU A 60 2.44 4.66 3.48
N VAL A 61 2.52 5.16 4.70
CA VAL A 61 1.79 4.62 5.85
C VAL A 61 0.93 5.72 6.45
N ASP A 62 -0.37 5.47 6.56
CA ASP A 62 -1.29 6.33 7.28
C ASP A 62 -2.36 5.46 7.97
N SER A 63 -2.16 5.25 9.27
CA SER A 63 -3.05 4.45 10.12
C SER A 63 -4.47 5.00 10.24
N ASN A 64 -4.73 6.25 9.83
CA ASN A 64 -6.05 6.88 9.92
C ASN A 64 -6.88 6.67 8.64
N ARG A 65 -6.27 6.19 7.54
CA ARG A 65 -7.00 5.86 6.32
C ARG A 65 -7.93 4.67 6.58
N LYS A 66 -9.16 4.76 6.06
CA LYS A 66 -10.16 3.69 6.18
C LYS A 66 -9.82 2.45 5.35
N SER A 67 -9.11 2.65 4.25
CA SER A 67 -8.62 1.64 3.30
C SER A 67 -7.22 2.02 2.85
N HIS A 68 -6.42 1.06 2.38
CA HIS A 68 -5.10 1.34 1.80
C HIS A 68 -4.22 2.20 2.71
N SER A 69 -4.19 1.84 3.99
CA SER A 69 -3.38 2.49 5.03
C SER A 69 -1.89 2.22 4.88
N LEU A 70 -1.53 1.22 4.09
CA LEU A 70 -0.17 0.99 3.59
C LEU A 70 -0.22 0.80 2.08
N ILE A 71 0.54 1.63 1.37
CA ILE A 71 0.72 1.62 -0.08
C ILE A 71 2.22 1.54 -0.37
N VAL A 72 2.63 0.66 -1.28
CA VAL A 72 4.01 0.57 -1.79
C VAL A 72 3.97 0.73 -3.29
N GLY A 73 4.82 1.60 -3.84
CA GLY A 73 5.12 1.62 -5.27
C GLY A 73 6.59 1.31 -5.48
N ASP A 74 6.89 0.26 -6.25
CA ASP A 74 8.23 -0.03 -6.74
C ASP A 74 8.34 0.48 -8.17
N VAL A 75 8.91 1.67 -8.33
CA VAL A 75 8.97 2.33 -9.63
C VAL A 75 9.95 1.60 -10.56
N ALA A 76 11.06 1.09 -10.03
CA ALA A 76 12.03 0.33 -10.82
C ALA A 76 11.51 -1.06 -11.19
N GLY A 77 10.86 -1.75 -10.24
CA GLY A 77 10.19 -3.04 -10.42
C GLY A 77 8.92 -2.97 -11.28
N LYS A 78 8.38 -1.76 -11.45
CA LYS A 78 7.15 -1.45 -12.18
C LYS A 78 5.90 -2.11 -11.59
N ASP A 79 5.78 -2.07 -10.27
CA ASP A 79 4.64 -2.62 -9.58
C ASP A 79 4.17 -1.77 -8.40
N VAL A 80 2.95 -2.04 -7.96
CA VAL A 80 2.31 -1.35 -6.84
C VAL A 80 1.51 -2.31 -5.99
N TYR A 81 1.56 -2.08 -4.69
CA TYR A 81 0.89 -2.87 -3.67
C TYR A 81 0.03 -1.95 -2.79
N LEU A 82 -1.25 -2.26 -2.66
CA LEU A 82 -2.16 -1.57 -1.76
C LEU A 82 -2.76 -2.58 -0.78
N THR A 83 -2.60 -2.33 0.50
CA THR A 83 -3.16 -3.20 1.53
C THR A 83 -4.63 -2.89 1.75
N THR A 84 -5.51 -3.89 1.86
CA THR A 84 -6.96 -3.57 2.02
C THR A 84 -7.26 -2.98 3.39
N SER A 85 -6.58 -3.48 4.43
CA SER A 85 -6.73 -3.06 5.81
C SER A 85 -5.49 -3.44 6.62
N GLY A 86 -5.43 -3.04 7.88
CA GLY A 86 -4.41 -3.50 8.81
C GLY A 86 -4.64 -2.95 10.20
N SER A 87 -3.77 -3.35 11.11
CA SER A 87 -3.76 -2.83 12.47
C SER A 87 -2.35 -2.84 13.02
N ALA A 88 -2.05 -1.87 13.88
CA ALA A 88 -0.87 -1.92 14.70
C ALA A 88 -0.97 -3.13 15.63
N ASP A 89 0.04 -4.00 15.58
CA ASP A 89 0.22 -5.10 16.53
C ASP A 89 0.86 -4.57 17.83
N ASN A 90 1.80 -3.63 17.68
CA ASN A 90 2.43 -2.90 18.75
C ASN A 90 2.90 -1.52 18.25
N ASN A 91 3.56 -0.73 19.11
CA ASN A 91 3.96 0.65 18.79
C ASN A 91 4.89 0.77 17.57
N ASN A 92 5.52 -0.31 17.13
CA ASN A 92 6.51 -0.35 16.04
C ASN A 92 6.21 -1.42 15.00
N THR A 93 5.03 -2.04 15.00
CA THR A 93 4.70 -3.11 14.05
C THR A 93 3.28 -2.96 13.56
N TYR A 94 3.12 -2.99 12.24
CA TYR A 94 1.84 -2.97 11.56
C TYR A 94 1.65 -4.27 10.81
N ILE A 95 0.53 -4.95 11.05
CA ILE A 95 0.17 -6.17 10.32
C ILE A 95 -0.97 -5.83 9.39
N THR A 96 -0.73 -6.04 8.10
CA THR A 96 -1.70 -5.77 7.05
C THR A 96 -2.57 -7.00 6.82
N LYS A 97 -3.74 -6.78 6.23
CA LYS A 97 -4.63 -7.82 5.73
C LYS A 97 -5.13 -7.43 4.35
N GLY A 98 -5.09 -8.40 3.46
CA GLY A 98 -5.42 -8.26 2.06
C GLY A 98 -4.41 -7.39 1.31
N LEU A 99 -4.32 -7.63 0.01
CA LEU A 99 -3.38 -7.01 -0.89
C LEU A 99 -4.02 -6.90 -2.27
N ILE A 100 -4.02 -5.70 -2.82
CA ILE A 100 -4.26 -5.44 -4.23
C ILE A 100 -2.88 -5.16 -4.84
N TYR A 101 -2.58 -5.85 -5.93
CA TYR A 101 -1.32 -5.79 -6.63
C TYR A 101 -1.57 -5.48 -8.09
N SER A 102 -0.75 -4.60 -8.66
CA SER A 102 -0.73 -4.37 -10.10
C SER A 102 0.69 -4.23 -10.62
N ASP A 103 0.95 -4.85 -11.77
CA ASP A 103 2.10 -4.58 -12.63
C ASP A 103 1.60 -4.36 -14.08
N ALA A 104 2.52 -4.36 -15.05
CA ALA A 104 2.19 -4.19 -16.47
C ALA A 104 1.35 -5.34 -17.10
N ASN A 105 1.26 -6.50 -16.45
CA ASN A 105 0.69 -7.74 -16.98
C ASN A 105 -0.48 -8.27 -16.15
N GLN A 106 -0.58 -7.91 -14.87
CA GLN A 106 -1.57 -8.50 -13.98
C GLN A 106 -2.10 -7.50 -12.94
N PHE A 107 -3.40 -7.65 -12.66
CA PHE A 107 -4.08 -7.06 -11.52
C PHE A 107 -4.60 -8.20 -10.64
N ILE A 108 -4.12 -8.26 -9.40
CA ILE A 108 -4.42 -9.36 -8.47
C ILE A 108 -4.96 -8.78 -7.17
N SER A 109 -6.11 -9.28 -6.73
CA SER A 109 -6.65 -8.98 -5.40
C SER A 109 -6.66 -10.24 -4.55
N SER A 110 -6.09 -10.15 -3.36
CA SER A 110 -6.09 -11.19 -2.33
C SER A 110 -6.65 -10.63 -1.04
N THR A 111 -7.63 -11.30 -0.45
CA THR A 111 -8.21 -10.89 0.84
C THR A 111 -7.47 -11.50 2.04
N SER A 112 -6.56 -12.44 1.80
CA SER A 112 -5.89 -13.24 2.82
C SER A 112 -4.40 -12.95 2.97
N THR A 113 -3.76 -12.31 1.99
CA THR A 113 -2.35 -11.94 2.05
C THR A 113 -2.10 -11.03 3.26
N LYS A 114 -1.02 -11.31 4.00
CA LYS A 114 -0.59 -10.52 5.15
C LYS A 114 0.85 -10.09 4.92
N LEU A 115 1.10 -8.81 5.13
CA LEU A 115 2.43 -8.24 5.19
C LEU A 115 2.68 -7.69 6.60
N THR A 116 3.93 -7.66 7.02
CA THR A 116 4.35 -7.09 8.30
C THR A 116 5.29 -5.92 8.01
N ALA A 117 4.92 -4.73 8.46
CA ALA A 117 5.80 -3.57 8.45
C ALA A 117 6.35 -3.35 9.87
N ALA A 118 7.67 -3.45 10.02
CA ALA A 118 8.39 -3.18 11.25
C ALA A 118 9.08 -1.82 11.15
N PHE A 119 8.90 -0.97 12.16
CA PHE A 119 9.34 0.43 12.14
C PHE A 119 10.39 0.71 13.21
N THR A 120 11.32 1.57 12.85
CA THR A 120 12.15 2.35 13.78
C THR A 120 11.76 3.82 13.64
N ASP A 121 12.43 4.72 14.35
CA ASP A 121 12.12 6.16 14.22
C ASP A 121 12.54 6.73 12.84
N THR A 122 13.45 6.06 12.13
CA THR A 122 14.03 6.56 10.86
C THR A 122 13.85 5.62 9.67
N ALA A 123 13.34 4.40 9.86
CA ALA A 123 13.28 3.39 8.82
C ALA A 123 12.12 2.42 9.02
N ALA A 124 11.75 1.73 7.96
CA ALA A 124 10.75 0.68 7.97
C ALA A 124 11.18 -0.50 7.11
N ILE A 125 10.88 -1.71 7.56
CA ILE A 125 11.08 -2.96 6.81
C ILE A 125 9.72 -3.58 6.59
N LEU A 126 9.35 -3.80 5.33
CA LEU A 126 8.15 -4.52 4.95
C LEU A 126 8.53 -5.94 4.55
N THR A 127 7.93 -6.94 5.20
CA THR A 127 8.13 -8.35 4.88
C THR A 127 6.82 -9.08 4.63
N GLY A 128 6.87 -10.11 3.82
CA GLY A 128 5.77 -11.04 3.64
C GLY A 128 6.04 -12.02 2.52
N THR A 129 5.01 -12.78 2.15
CA THR A 129 5.06 -13.66 0.98
C THR A 129 3.84 -13.36 0.12
N PHE A 130 4.07 -13.18 -1.18
CA PHE A 130 3.01 -12.98 -2.16
C PHE A 130 3.29 -13.85 -3.39
N ASN A 131 2.28 -14.58 -3.86
CA ASN A 131 2.41 -15.52 -4.98
C ASN A 131 3.60 -16.50 -4.85
N GLY A 132 3.89 -16.95 -3.64
CA GLY A 132 4.98 -17.90 -3.36
C GLY A 132 6.39 -17.29 -3.40
N SER A 133 6.51 -15.97 -3.55
CA SER A 133 7.77 -15.23 -3.49
C SER A 133 7.84 -14.37 -2.24
N ASP A 134 9.03 -14.25 -1.67
CA ASP A 134 9.26 -13.35 -0.54
C ASP A 134 9.25 -11.90 -1.02
N LEU A 135 8.50 -11.07 -0.32
CA LEU A 135 8.46 -9.63 -0.48
C LEU A 135 9.24 -9.03 0.67
N ILE A 136 10.37 -8.37 0.38
CA ILE A 136 11.23 -7.74 1.38
C ILE A 136 11.64 -6.37 0.84
N TYR A 137 11.17 -5.31 1.51
CA TYR A 137 11.62 -3.95 1.24
C TYR A 137 12.18 -3.33 2.51
N SER A 138 13.22 -2.52 2.35
CA SER A 138 13.77 -1.67 3.40
C SER A 138 13.70 -0.21 2.93
N PHE A 139 13.11 0.65 3.75
CA PHE A 139 12.91 2.05 3.42
C PHE A 139 13.44 2.95 4.54
N ASN A 140 13.96 4.12 4.15
CA ASN A 140 14.26 5.20 5.08
C ASN A 140 13.07 6.18 5.12
N LYS A 141 12.76 6.72 6.30
CA LYS A 141 11.74 7.75 6.44
C LYS A 141 12.21 9.01 5.73
N LYS A 142 11.38 9.60 4.85
CA LYS A 142 11.71 10.82 4.11
C LYS A 142 11.98 12.02 5.04
N GLY A 143 11.46 11.99 6.27
CA GLY A 143 11.63 13.04 7.29
C GLY A 143 10.74 14.26 7.05
N ASN A 144 10.62 14.69 5.79
CA ASN A 144 9.75 15.79 5.38
C ASN A 144 8.50 15.28 4.64
N SER A 145 7.40 16.00 4.78
CA SER A 145 6.20 15.81 3.97
C SER A 145 6.46 16.02 2.47
N SER A 146 5.51 15.61 1.62
CA SER A 146 5.45 16.06 0.23
C SER A 146 5.45 17.58 0.14
N GLU A 147 6.04 18.07 -0.95
CA GLU A 147 6.12 19.50 -1.25
C GLU A 147 4.71 20.12 -1.27
N SER A 148 4.63 21.43 -1.00
CA SER A 148 3.35 22.14 -1.00
C SER A 148 2.75 22.22 -2.41
N LEU A 149 1.42 22.46 -2.51
CA LEU A 149 0.74 22.60 -3.79
C LEU A 149 1.38 23.68 -4.67
N THR A 150 1.81 24.79 -4.07
CA THR A 150 2.48 25.89 -4.78
C THR A 150 3.86 25.52 -5.32
N GLN A 151 4.53 24.52 -4.74
CA GLN A 151 5.85 24.05 -5.21
C GLN A 151 5.72 23.01 -6.32
N ILE A 152 4.61 22.28 -6.36
CA ILE A 152 4.37 21.23 -7.36
C ILE A 152 3.39 21.66 -8.47
N ALA A 153 2.86 22.89 -8.41
CA ALA A 153 2.00 23.41 -9.46
C ALA A 153 2.85 23.72 -10.70
N GLY A 154 2.43 23.18 -11.84
CA GLY A 154 3.18 23.26 -13.08
C GLY A 154 2.72 22.24 -14.10
N THR A 155 3.40 22.22 -15.24
CA THR A 155 3.24 21.21 -16.28
C THR A 155 4.56 20.49 -16.45
N TYR A 156 4.51 19.17 -16.38
CA TYR A 156 5.66 18.27 -16.43
C TYR A 156 5.44 17.29 -17.58
N THR A 157 6.47 17.05 -18.37
CA THR A 157 6.42 16.12 -19.50
C THR A 157 7.50 15.08 -19.32
N ASP A 158 7.08 13.82 -19.32
CA ASP A 158 7.99 12.68 -19.34
C ASP A 158 8.61 12.57 -20.73
N SER A 159 9.94 12.61 -20.82
CA SER A 159 10.65 12.63 -22.10
C SER A 159 10.58 11.31 -22.86
N ASP A 160 10.32 10.21 -22.15
CA ASP A 160 10.43 8.87 -22.69
C ASP A 160 9.08 8.40 -23.26
N THR A 161 7.99 8.76 -22.60
CA THR A 161 6.61 8.39 -22.96
C THR A 161 5.83 9.54 -23.59
N GLY A 162 6.25 10.79 -23.39
CA GLY A 162 5.48 11.98 -23.78
C GLY A 162 4.29 12.26 -22.86
N THR A 163 4.12 11.51 -21.76
CA THR A 163 3.05 11.72 -20.80
C THR A 163 3.17 13.09 -20.15
N VAL A 164 2.07 13.83 -20.08
CA VAL A 164 2.02 15.18 -19.51
C VAL A 164 1.19 15.21 -18.25
N TRP A 165 1.77 15.67 -17.15
CA TRP A 165 1.06 15.96 -15.90
C TRP A 165 0.94 17.46 -15.74
N THR A 166 -0.27 17.95 -15.43
CA THR A 166 -0.49 19.36 -15.10
C THR A 166 -1.17 19.45 -13.75
N ILE A 167 -0.57 20.21 -12.84
CA ILE A 167 -1.13 20.51 -11.52
C ILE A 167 -1.37 22.01 -11.44
N ASN A 168 -2.62 22.38 -11.24
CA ASN A 168 -3.02 23.77 -11.08
C ASN A 168 -2.91 24.19 -9.61
N THR A 169 -2.70 25.48 -9.38
CA THR A 169 -2.68 26.06 -8.02
C THR A 169 -4.03 25.94 -7.29
N SER A 170 -5.11 25.62 -8.00
CA SER A 170 -6.42 25.29 -7.43
C SER A 170 -6.50 23.86 -6.87
N GLY A 171 -5.50 23.02 -7.11
CA GLY A 171 -5.47 21.63 -6.68
C GLY A 171 -5.98 20.64 -7.73
N SER A 172 -6.30 21.08 -8.95
CA SER A 172 -6.67 20.14 -10.03
C SER A 172 -5.42 19.51 -10.64
N LEU A 173 -5.45 18.18 -10.79
CA LEU A 173 -4.48 17.38 -11.55
C LEU A 173 -5.12 16.89 -12.84
N THR A 174 -4.38 16.98 -13.94
CA THR A 174 -4.69 16.29 -15.19
C THR A 174 -3.46 15.54 -15.69
N ILE A 175 -3.62 14.28 -16.07
CA ILE A 175 -2.60 13.45 -16.71
C ILE A 175 -3.07 13.14 -18.13
N ASN A 176 -2.22 13.35 -19.12
CA ASN A 176 -2.46 13.02 -20.50
C ASN A 176 -1.33 12.13 -21.02
N GLY A 177 -1.58 10.83 -21.09
CA GLY A 177 -0.63 9.81 -21.55
C GLY A 177 -1.40 8.63 -22.13
N ASP A 178 -1.13 7.42 -21.62
CA ASP A 178 -1.89 6.21 -21.99
C ASP A 178 -3.37 6.29 -21.61
N CYS A 179 -3.72 7.18 -20.67
CA CYS A 179 -5.07 7.57 -20.30
C CYS A 179 -5.13 9.09 -20.14
N GLN A 180 -6.34 9.65 -20.29
CA GLN A 180 -6.65 10.98 -19.79
C GLN A 180 -7.25 10.85 -18.40
N VAL A 181 -6.50 11.29 -17.39
CA VAL A 181 -6.92 11.22 -15.98
C VAL A 181 -7.12 12.62 -15.44
N SER A 182 -8.17 12.82 -14.65
CA SER A 182 -8.40 14.05 -13.89
C SER A 182 -8.63 13.71 -12.42
N ALA A 183 -8.18 14.58 -11.51
CA ALA A 183 -8.37 14.43 -10.07
C ALA A 183 -8.27 15.78 -9.34
N THR A 184 -8.71 15.81 -8.09
CA THR A 184 -8.55 16.92 -7.15
C THR A 184 -7.60 16.54 -6.02
N LEU A 185 -6.59 17.38 -5.77
CA LEU A 185 -5.62 17.24 -4.69
C LEU A 185 -6.15 17.91 -3.43
N THR A 186 -6.31 17.12 -2.37
CA THR A 186 -6.58 17.62 -1.02
C THR A 186 -5.44 17.24 -0.09
N ARG A 187 -4.83 18.24 0.56
CA ARG A 187 -3.73 17.99 1.49
C ARG A 187 -4.20 17.09 2.64
N ASN A 188 -3.50 15.98 2.85
CA ASN A 188 -3.65 15.11 4.00
C ASN A 188 -2.29 14.97 4.70
N ASP A 189 -2.07 15.83 5.70
CA ASP A 189 -0.85 15.89 6.51
C ASP A 189 0.43 15.87 5.66
N SER A 190 1.07 14.70 5.52
CA SER A 190 2.33 14.55 4.80
C SER A 190 2.21 14.39 3.28
N TYR A 191 1.01 14.25 2.70
CA TYR A 191 0.80 13.96 1.29
C TYR A 191 -0.51 14.56 0.75
N PHE A 192 -0.90 14.26 -0.49
CA PHE A 192 -2.20 14.66 -1.04
C PHE A 192 -3.08 13.42 -1.26
N ASN A 193 -4.30 13.46 -0.72
CA ASN A 193 -5.36 12.59 -1.22
C ASN A 193 -5.78 13.08 -2.60
N LEU A 194 -6.12 12.14 -3.47
CA LEU A 194 -6.79 12.40 -4.73
C LEU A 194 -8.26 12.04 -4.59
N THR A 195 -9.13 12.96 -4.99
CA THR A 195 -10.60 12.77 -5.04
C THR A 195 -11.13 13.13 -6.41
N ASP A 196 -12.38 12.78 -6.69
CA ASP A 196 -13.03 13.03 -7.99
C ASP A 196 -12.17 12.53 -9.15
N ILE A 197 -11.62 11.32 -8.99
CA ILE A 197 -10.69 10.73 -9.93
C ILE A 197 -11.48 10.08 -11.05
N GLU A 198 -11.24 10.53 -12.29
CA GLU A 198 -11.86 9.98 -13.49
C GLU A 198 -10.78 9.71 -14.53
N ALA A 199 -10.79 8.51 -15.11
CA ALA A 199 -9.97 8.15 -16.26
C ALA A 199 -10.83 7.94 -17.50
N SER A 200 -10.36 8.41 -18.64
CA SER A 200 -11.04 8.28 -19.92
C SER A 200 -10.05 8.19 -21.06
N ASN A 201 -10.53 7.75 -22.23
CA ASN A 201 -9.70 7.63 -23.44
C ASN A 201 -8.44 6.80 -23.18
N CYS A 202 -8.55 5.77 -22.34
CA CYS A 202 -7.45 4.87 -22.06
C CYS A 202 -7.13 3.98 -23.28
N ASN A 203 -5.85 3.73 -23.50
CA ASN A 203 -5.37 2.75 -24.50
C ASN A 203 -5.96 1.36 -24.24
N ASP A 204 -6.13 1.00 -22.97
CA ASP A 204 -6.94 -0.13 -22.51
C ASP A 204 -8.18 0.39 -21.80
N SER A 205 -9.34 0.22 -22.42
CA SER A 205 -10.62 0.72 -21.91
C SER A 205 -11.05 0.08 -20.58
N SER A 206 -10.39 -0.98 -20.11
CA SER A 206 -10.62 -1.52 -18.76
C SER A 206 -10.18 -0.56 -17.65
N TYR A 207 -9.37 0.45 -17.98
CA TYR A 207 -8.96 1.51 -17.06
C TYR A 207 -9.90 2.74 -17.09
N ASP A 208 -10.85 2.83 -18.02
CA ASP A 208 -11.81 3.94 -18.07
C ASP A 208 -12.78 3.87 -16.88
N GLY A 209 -13.11 5.03 -16.31
CA GLY A 209 -14.10 5.23 -15.25
C GLY A 209 -13.58 5.90 -13.99
N GLU A 210 -14.40 5.85 -12.94
CA GLU A 210 -14.15 6.48 -11.65
C GLU A 210 -13.21 5.63 -10.76
N TYR A 211 -12.34 6.30 -10.01
CA TYR A 211 -11.45 5.66 -9.02
C TYR A 211 -11.78 6.20 -7.62
N GLU A 212 -12.01 5.31 -6.66
CA GLU A 212 -12.55 5.70 -5.35
C GLU A 212 -11.48 6.20 -4.36
N ASP A 213 -10.20 5.92 -4.64
CA ASP A 213 -9.10 6.27 -3.74
C ASP A 213 -7.84 6.59 -4.52
N GLY A 214 -7.08 7.58 -4.06
CA GLY A 214 -5.77 7.85 -4.63
C GLY A 214 -4.91 8.73 -3.76
N VAL A 215 -3.61 8.67 -4.00
CA VAL A 215 -2.60 9.45 -3.29
C VAL A 215 -1.60 10.02 -4.28
N LEU A 216 -1.12 11.22 -3.98
CA LEU A 216 0.02 11.84 -4.65
C LEU A 216 1.05 12.26 -3.61
N ILE A 217 2.30 11.86 -3.85
CA ILE A 217 3.45 12.11 -2.99
C ILE A 217 4.60 12.72 -3.78
N THR A 218 5.45 13.50 -3.10
CA THR A 218 6.76 13.89 -3.63
C THR A 218 7.82 12.99 -3.03
N VAL A 219 8.62 12.35 -3.89
CA VAL A 219 9.73 11.46 -3.52
C VAL A 219 11.01 11.94 -4.20
N ASN A 220 12.16 11.70 -3.56
CA ASN A 220 13.45 12.02 -4.14
C ASN A 220 14.16 10.72 -4.55
N ASN A 221 14.74 10.71 -5.74
CA ASN A 221 15.60 9.63 -6.22
C ASN A 221 16.76 10.22 -7.02
N ASN A 222 17.99 9.80 -6.74
CA ASN A 222 19.20 10.28 -7.43
C ASN A 222 19.32 11.82 -7.53
N ASN A 223 18.94 12.55 -6.47
CA ASN A 223 18.89 14.02 -6.41
C ASN A 223 17.85 14.68 -7.32
N HIS A 224 16.91 13.92 -7.89
CA HIS A 224 15.75 14.44 -8.59
C HIS A 224 14.50 14.22 -7.75
N ASP A 225 13.62 15.21 -7.76
CA ASP A 225 12.30 15.12 -7.17
C ASP A 225 11.30 14.64 -8.20
N TYR A 226 10.46 13.72 -7.76
CA TYR A 226 9.40 13.13 -8.56
C TYR A 226 8.09 13.29 -7.83
N LEU A 227 7.03 13.51 -8.60
CA LEU A 227 5.69 13.21 -8.15
C LEU A 227 5.42 11.74 -8.44
N ALA A 228 4.91 11.01 -7.46
CA ALA A 228 4.41 9.66 -7.65
C ALA A 228 2.93 9.62 -7.23
N SER A 229 2.12 8.94 -8.03
CA SER A 229 0.68 8.84 -7.83
C SER A 229 0.24 7.39 -7.93
N VAL A 230 -0.73 7.02 -7.09
CA VAL A 230 -1.43 5.73 -7.13
C VAL A 230 -2.91 6.02 -6.99
N MET A 231 -3.73 5.49 -7.90
CA MET A 231 -5.18 5.65 -7.96
C MET A 231 -5.79 4.26 -8.12
N ASN A 232 -6.70 3.90 -7.23
CA ASN A 232 -7.25 2.56 -7.15
C ASN A 232 -8.76 2.56 -7.43
N SER A 233 -9.17 1.62 -8.28
CA SER A 233 -10.57 1.23 -8.45
C SER A 233 -10.80 -0.20 -7.94
N GLN A 234 -12.03 -0.71 -8.03
CA GLN A 234 -12.29 -2.14 -7.78
C GLN A 234 -11.69 -3.07 -8.85
N HIS A 235 -11.35 -2.55 -10.03
CA HIS A 235 -10.98 -3.36 -11.20
C HIS A 235 -9.54 -3.10 -11.69
N SER A 236 -8.94 -1.97 -11.31
CA SER A 236 -7.68 -1.49 -11.87
C SER A 236 -6.95 -0.58 -10.89
N ILE A 237 -5.64 -0.40 -11.11
CA ILE A 237 -4.84 0.64 -10.47
C ILE A 237 -4.14 1.45 -11.55
N ILE A 238 -4.36 2.76 -11.58
CA ILE A 238 -3.54 3.69 -12.35
C ILE A 238 -2.46 4.21 -11.41
N TRP A 239 -1.20 4.02 -11.78
CA TRP A 239 -0.08 4.52 -11.02
C TRP A 239 1.01 5.02 -11.96
N GLY A 240 1.84 5.93 -11.46
CA GLY A 240 2.90 6.51 -12.27
C GLY A 240 3.71 7.53 -11.50
N HIS A 241 4.75 8.03 -12.16
CA HIS A 241 5.61 9.06 -11.61
C HIS A 241 6.05 10.03 -12.72
N ILE A 242 6.47 11.23 -12.32
CA ILE A 242 7.03 12.22 -13.24
C ILE A 242 8.06 13.09 -12.53
N ALA A 243 9.18 13.39 -13.20
CA ALA A 243 10.20 14.28 -12.68
C ALA A 243 9.70 15.74 -12.65
N ILE A 244 10.06 16.48 -11.61
CA ILE A 244 9.64 17.89 -11.44
C ILE A 244 10.80 18.88 -11.31
N ASN A 245 12.05 18.41 -11.36
CA ASN A 245 13.26 19.23 -11.45
C ASN A 245 14.46 18.52 -12.11
#